data_AF-A0A345Z4M6-F1
#
_entry.id   AF-A0A345Z4M6-F1
#
_cell.length_a   1.000
_cell.length_b   1.000
_cell.length_c   1.000
_cell.angle_alpha   90.00
_cell.angle_beta   90.00
_cell.angle_gamma   90.00
#
_symmetry.space_group_name_H-M   'P 1'
#
loop_
_entity.id
_entity.type
_entity.pdbx_description
1 polymer ?
#
loop_
_entity_poly.entity_id
_entity_poly.type
_entity_poly.pdbx_seq_one_letter_code
_entity_poly.pdbx_strand_id
1 'polypeptide(L)'
;MKKLSLSLLFVISITTSPVLTLSCSKEVRHVFEEEVDMLNMGDIEINIREPRPNDLETDYINEIISIFENWSEDLVYKTHYEIITTNKEPEFMVGDQVYIKPVKDNNKIYGKIINKSTNLISLSELDEELNLIKPLPGEDKNTFDKLLIEFLETKIKGIKLETDYEVIYKMKNDLAFSKGDSITVTSFPKSRIIRGASVVQINIFDINTINYEKAIPRINEKPSDVETRLEKVIQTNVFDAKKDEDYIIEFPSNSNLLKEGDKVRIVAKKDSRILTGENVEFIVETYNIKDLKETIEQLDFNFKTNQELFLNQIESAILSEVPQSQRGLDYTLISNTDFQYFMPTDIVELQIIPGNHYLIGEKLTFEVPKLDLQVIEDDIANIEVQLGVTTIQEFQEEVNSTLDLLSSDIDIKDQVEIRTDNLETTFNGNSSVEIVPTNNSFFFSSESKSIVKKMEYIKLDEVKDFLAPAINIYAGATFSGMANLIKEILWTDSRFSVLKEDIDFELTTTSGNQFLHYTDSICLSVIQNSNLLKGDKIIFDVNELEIKGIEDELNQVDINSQNSHLENQVLINNCLQEMVPFMREYIDYKIFIYEKNKAVQNFQNYSVIFFGGKWIQNQTSIDLLIK
;
A
#
# COMPACT_ATOMS: atom_id res chain seq x y z
N MET A 1 7.79 -5.53 -17.10
CA MET A 1 7.69 -6.51 -18.21
C MET A 1 8.87 -6.24 -19.14
N LYS A 2 9.73 -7.15 -19.59
CA LYS A 2 9.68 -8.60 -19.79
C LYS A 2 11.03 -9.23 -19.41
N LYS A 3 11.02 -10.23 -18.52
CA LYS A 3 12.06 -11.25 -18.37
C LYS A 3 11.44 -12.57 -18.84
N LEU A 4 12.11 -13.21 -19.78
CA LEU A 4 11.93 -14.59 -20.25
C LEU A 4 13.32 -14.96 -20.80
N SER A 5 13.90 -16.15 -20.67
CA SER A 5 13.58 -17.44 -20.07
C SER A 5 14.72 -18.34 -20.59
N LEU A 6 15.38 -19.21 -19.82
CA LEU A 6 15.11 -20.64 -19.61
C LEU A 6 16.54 -21.23 -19.42
N SER A 7 16.85 -22.12 -18.49
CA SER A 7 16.66 -23.57 -18.66
C SER A 7 17.25 -24.33 -17.45
N LEU A 8 16.59 -25.46 -17.13
CA LEU A 8 16.93 -26.47 -16.13
C LEU A 8 18.34 -27.06 -16.30
N LEU A 9 18.95 -27.55 -15.20
CA LEU A 9 19.45 -28.93 -15.12
C LEU A 9 19.79 -29.37 -13.68
N PHE A 10 19.28 -30.55 -13.31
CA PHE A 10 19.63 -31.39 -12.17
C PHE A 10 20.91 -32.18 -12.47
N VAL A 11 21.81 -32.36 -11.48
CA VAL A 11 22.82 -33.42 -11.49
C VAL A 11 22.95 -34.01 -10.07
N ILE A 12 22.55 -35.28 -9.92
CA ILE A 12 22.90 -36.17 -8.80
C ILE A 12 24.18 -36.90 -9.20
N SER A 13 25.06 -37.22 -8.23
CA SER A 13 26.16 -38.19 -8.44
C SER A 13 25.98 -39.45 -7.58
N ILE A 14 26.10 -40.59 -8.26
CA ILE A 14 26.13 -41.97 -7.76
C ILE A 14 27.54 -42.27 -7.22
N THR A 15 27.64 -43.05 -6.14
CA THR A 15 28.84 -43.87 -5.86
C THR A 15 28.45 -45.26 -5.34
N THR A 16 29.29 -46.26 -5.66
CA THR A 16 29.04 -47.71 -5.70
C THR A 16 29.90 -48.50 -4.70
N SER A 17 29.33 -49.60 -4.17
CA SER A 17 29.92 -50.93 -3.81
C SER A 17 31.01 -51.03 -2.70
N PRO A 18 31.44 -52.24 -2.21
CA PRO A 18 31.04 -53.64 -2.48
C PRO A 18 30.94 -54.56 -1.23
N VAL A 19 30.40 -55.79 -1.35
CA VAL A 19 30.80 -56.95 -0.50
C VAL A 19 30.81 -58.26 -1.31
N LEU A 20 31.93 -58.98 -1.22
CA LEU A 20 32.27 -60.33 -1.73
C LEU A 20 32.96 -61.03 -0.53
N THR A 21 32.70 -62.26 -0.07
CA THR A 21 33.06 -63.55 -0.70
C THR A 21 32.76 -64.77 0.23
N LEU A 22 32.38 -65.91 -0.38
CA LEU A 22 32.81 -67.34 -0.15
C LEU A 22 32.44 -68.08 1.17
N SER A 23 32.23 -69.41 1.26
CA SER A 23 32.45 -70.56 0.34
C SER A 23 31.80 -71.89 0.84
N CYS A 24 31.44 -72.75 -0.13
CA CYS A 24 31.45 -74.23 -0.20
C CYS A 24 30.64 -75.14 0.76
N SER A 25 29.73 -75.96 0.21
CA SER A 25 30.05 -77.34 -0.24
C SER A 25 28.79 -78.21 -0.41
N LYS A 26 28.45 -78.55 -1.66
CA LYS A 26 28.17 -79.90 -2.16
C LYS A 26 27.59 -79.77 -3.55
N GLU A 27 28.23 -80.43 -4.50
CA GLU A 27 27.72 -80.65 -5.84
C GLU A 27 26.36 -81.36 -5.76
N VAL A 28 25.29 -80.58 -5.91
CA VAL A 28 24.10 -81.03 -6.62
C VAL A 28 24.13 -80.21 -7.89
N ARG A 29 24.20 -80.88 -9.06
CA ARG A 29 24.07 -80.20 -10.35
C ARG A 29 22.74 -79.43 -10.35
N HIS A 30 22.79 -78.14 -10.06
CA HIS A 30 21.65 -77.26 -10.21
C HIS A 30 21.46 -77.07 -11.72
N VAL A 31 20.35 -77.58 -12.24
CA VAL A 31 19.97 -77.58 -13.67
C VAL A 31 19.67 -76.14 -14.17
N PHE A 32 20.16 -75.11 -13.50
CA PHE A 32 19.80 -73.70 -13.71
C PHE A 32 21.01 -72.76 -13.78
N GLU A 33 22.21 -73.29 -14.01
CA GLU A 33 23.37 -72.44 -14.31
C GLU A 33 23.46 -72.21 -15.83
N GLU A 34 22.53 -71.42 -16.34
CA GLU A 34 22.62 -70.61 -17.56
C GLU A 34 21.46 -69.60 -17.47
N GLU A 35 21.70 -68.32 -17.76
CA GLU A 35 20.73 -67.22 -17.59
C GLU A 35 19.38 -67.60 -18.25
N VAL A 36 18.30 -67.63 -17.46
CA VAL A 36 16.95 -67.92 -17.97
C VAL A 36 16.06 -66.71 -17.71
N ASP A 37 15.32 -66.30 -18.73
CA ASP A 37 14.42 -65.16 -18.73
C ASP A 37 13.28 -65.28 -17.69
N MET A 38 13.01 -64.16 -17.01
CA MET A 38 11.91 -63.98 -16.06
C MET A 38 10.57 -63.96 -16.78
N LEU A 39 9.61 -64.79 -16.36
CA LEU A 39 8.22 -64.68 -16.78
C LEU A 39 7.37 -64.02 -15.68
N ASN A 40 6.71 -62.91 -16.01
CA ASN A 40 5.74 -62.24 -15.15
C ASN A 40 4.33 -62.70 -15.53
N MET A 41 3.58 -63.28 -14.58
CA MET A 41 2.23 -63.79 -14.86
C MET A 41 1.23 -62.68 -15.24
N GLY A 42 1.50 -61.42 -14.86
CA GLY A 42 0.68 -60.29 -15.30
C GLY A 42 0.80 -59.99 -16.80
N ASP A 43 1.92 -60.34 -17.42
CA ASP A 43 2.10 -60.14 -18.87
C ASP A 43 1.35 -61.20 -19.70
N ILE A 44 0.98 -62.32 -19.08
CA ILE A 44 0.10 -63.33 -19.68
C ILE A 44 -1.34 -62.80 -19.73
N GLU A 45 -1.84 -62.21 -18.64
CA GLU A 45 -3.20 -61.67 -18.56
C GLU A 45 -3.46 -60.54 -19.56
N ILE A 46 -2.45 -59.69 -19.83
CA ILE A 46 -2.61 -58.54 -20.73
C ILE A 46 -2.61 -58.97 -22.22
N ASN A 47 -1.96 -60.08 -22.54
CA ASN A 47 -1.86 -60.58 -23.92
C ASN A 47 -2.97 -61.58 -24.30
N ILE A 48 -3.77 -62.04 -23.34
CA ILE A 48 -4.95 -62.84 -23.61
C ILE A 48 -6.08 -61.91 -24.05
N ARG A 49 -6.62 -62.13 -25.24
CA ARG A 49 -7.72 -61.31 -25.76
C ARG A 49 -9.03 -61.71 -25.08
N GLU A 50 -9.92 -60.76 -24.77
CA GLU A 50 -11.21 -61.06 -24.14
C GLU A 50 -12.00 -62.11 -24.97
N PRO A 51 -12.35 -63.27 -24.37
CA PRO A 51 -12.92 -64.38 -25.12
C PRO A 51 -14.41 -64.18 -25.43
N ARG A 52 -14.86 -64.68 -26.60
CA ARG A 52 -16.27 -64.69 -27.01
C ARG A 52 -16.93 -66.04 -26.69
N PRO A 53 -18.26 -66.09 -26.44
CA PRO A 53 -18.87 -67.10 -25.56
C PRO A 53 -18.87 -68.57 -26.02
N ASN A 54 -18.60 -68.87 -27.29
CA ASN A 54 -18.84 -70.22 -27.82
C ASN A 54 -17.58 -71.05 -28.13
N ASP A 55 -16.37 -70.50 -28.00
CA ASP A 55 -15.09 -71.22 -28.20
C ASP A 55 -14.11 -71.00 -27.01
N LEU A 56 -14.66 -70.55 -25.87
CA LEU A 56 -13.99 -70.04 -24.67
C LEU A 56 -12.84 -70.91 -24.14
N GLU A 57 -13.03 -72.22 -24.10
CA GLU A 57 -12.03 -73.14 -23.53
C GLU A 57 -10.91 -73.43 -24.53
N THR A 58 -11.24 -73.56 -25.82
CA THR A 58 -10.28 -73.91 -26.87
C THR A 58 -9.37 -72.73 -27.23
N ASP A 59 -9.91 -71.52 -27.32
CA ASP A 59 -9.14 -70.31 -27.66
C ASP A 59 -8.23 -69.87 -26.50
N TYR A 60 -8.71 -69.95 -25.26
CA TYR A 60 -7.90 -69.65 -24.07
C TYR A 60 -6.74 -70.65 -23.90
N ILE A 61 -7.01 -71.94 -24.14
CA ILE A 61 -5.96 -72.97 -24.16
C ILE A 61 -4.96 -72.69 -25.29
N ASN A 62 -5.40 -72.33 -26.49
CA ASN A 62 -4.52 -72.04 -27.62
C ASN A 62 -3.66 -70.77 -27.44
N GLU A 63 -4.19 -69.72 -26.81
CA GLU A 63 -3.41 -68.50 -26.53
C GLU A 63 -2.38 -68.72 -25.42
N ILE A 64 -2.75 -69.43 -24.35
CA ILE A 64 -1.80 -69.88 -23.32
C ILE A 64 -0.73 -70.78 -23.93
N ILE A 65 -1.11 -71.71 -24.81
CA ILE A 65 -0.17 -72.54 -25.58
C ILE A 65 0.81 -71.67 -26.36
N SER A 66 0.32 -70.67 -27.09
CA SER A 66 1.17 -69.78 -27.90
C SER A 66 2.17 -68.99 -27.05
N ILE A 67 1.76 -68.56 -25.84
CA ILE A 67 2.61 -67.81 -24.91
C ILE A 67 3.73 -68.71 -24.36
N PHE A 68 3.41 -69.97 -24.01
CA PHE A 68 4.41 -70.94 -23.56
C PHE A 68 5.31 -71.44 -24.70
N GLU A 69 4.79 -71.61 -25.93
CA GLU A 69 5.58 -71.92 -27.13
C GLU A 69 6.58 -70.80 -27.45
N ASN A 70 6.15 -69.53 -27.37
CA ASN A 70 7.03 -68.37 -27.56
C ASN A 70 8.07 -68.22 -26.45
N TRP A 71 7.77 -68.67 -25.23
CA TRP A 71 8.68 -68.57 -24.09
C TRP A 71 9.77 -69.65 -24.09
N SER A 72 9.49 -70.84 -24.61
CA SER A 72 10.47 -71.91 -24.72
C SER A 72 10.07 -72.93 -25.78
N GLU A 73 10.84 -72.99 -26.89
CA GLU A 73 10.67 -73.97 -27.98
C GLU A 73 10.74 -75.44 -27.51
N ASP A 74 11.24 -75.65 -26.29
CA ASP A 74 11.47 -76.94 -25.65
C ASP A 74 10.23 -77.58 -24.97
N LEU A 75 9.07 -76.90 -24.96
CA LEU A 75 7.81 -77.38 -24.38
C LEU A 75 6.95 -78.11 -25.42
N VAL A 76 6.83 -79.44 -25.33
CA VAL A 76 5.95 -80.24 -26.20
C VAL A 76 4.54 -80.33 -25.59
N TYR A 77 3.56 -79.65 -26.19
CA TYR A 77 2.22 -79.47 -25.64
C TYR A 77 1.27 -80.67 -25.68
N LYS A 78 1.69 -81.82 -26.21
CA LYS A 78 0.90 -83.06 -26.12
C LYS A 78 1.00 -83.75 -24.76
N THR A 79 1.61 -83.10 -23.78
CA THR A 79 1.95 -83.69 -22.47
C THR A 79 1.26 -82.90 -21.36
N HIS A 80 0.48 -83.57 -20.50
CA HIS A 80 -0.12 -82.93 -19.32
C HIS A 80 0.97 -82.61 -18.30
N TYR A 81 1.19 -81.33 -18.00
CA TYR A 81 2.16 -80.91 -16.99
C TYR A 81 1.49 -80.70 -15.62
N GLU A 82 2.06 -81.28 -14.57
CA GLU A 82 1.64 -81.04 -13.18
C GLU A 82 2.44 -79.86 -12.59
N ILE A 83 1.78 -78.80 -12.12
CA ILE A 83 2.44 -77.65 -11.49
C ILE A 83 2.64 -77.92 -10.00
N ILE A 84 3.88 -77.84 -9.51
CA ILE A 84 4.24 -78.18 -8.13
C ILE A 84 4.93 -76.99 -7.47
N THR A 85 4.43 -76.57 -6.32
CA THR A 85 5.10 -75.55 -5.50
C THR A 85 6.31 -76.17 -4.79
N THR A 86 7.43 -75.45 -4.79
CA THR A 86 8.68 -75.90 -4.16
C THR A 86 8.93 -75.25 -2.79
N ASN A 87 8.02 -74.38 -2.34
CA ASN A 87 8.09 -73.65 -1.07
C ASN A 87 7.17 -74.29 0.00
N LYS A 88 7.31 -73.88 1.27
CA LYS A 88 6.42 -74.34 2.37
C LYS A 88 4.95 -73.93 2.18
N GLU A 89 4.67 -72.94 1.34
CA GLU A 89 3.32 -72.47 1.08
C GLU A 89 2.67 -73.30 -0.04
N PRO A 90 1.47 -73.86 0.18
CA PRO A 90 0.95 -74.93 -0.64
C PRO A 90 0.38 -74.48 -2.00
N GLU A 91 0.11 -73.19 -2.21
CA GLU A 91 -0.69 -72.70 -3.36
C GLU A 91 -0.28 -71.30 -3.85
N PHE A 92 -0.48 -71.01 -5.15
CA PHE A 92 -0.27 -69.71 -5.79
C PHE A 92 -1.55 -68.87 -5.80
N MET A 93 -1.47 -67.55 -5.61
CA MET A 93 -2.58 -66.60 -5.68
C MET A 93 -2.31 -65.45 -6.67
N VAL A 94 -3.39 -64.82 -7.16
CA VAL A 94 -3.31 -63.65 -8.05
C VAL A 94 -2.56 -62.51 -7.34
N GLY A 95 -1.53 -61.97 -7.99
CA GLY A 95 -0.64 -60.94 -7.44
C GLY A 95 0.64 -61.47 -6.76
N ASP A 96 0.84 -62.80 -6.70
CA ASP A 96 2.11 -63.40 -6.24
C ASP A 96 3.20 -63.30 -7.32
N GLN A 97 4.44 -63.06 -6.90
CA GLN A 97 5.61 -63.15 -7.79
C GLN A 97 6.22 -64.54 -7.68
N VAL A 98 6.39 -65.25 -8.81
CA VAL A 98 6.78 -66.67 -8.83
C VAL A 98 7.84 -66.96 -9.90
N TYR A 99 8.88 -67.72 -9.57
CA TYR A 99 9.77 -68.36 -10.56
C TYR A 99 9.19 -69.71 -10.98
N ILE A 100 9.10 -70.00 -12.29
CA ILE A 100 8.65 -71.31 -12.79
C ILE A 100 9.71 -72.00 -13.66
N LYS A 101 9.80 -73.33 -13.61
CA LYS A 101 10.62 -74.12 -14.53
C LYS A 101 10.02 -75.47 -14.93
N PRO A 102 9.87 -75.74 -16.23
CA PRO A 102 9.53 -77.07 -16.72
C PRO A 102 10.72 -78.02 -16.64
N VAL A 103 10.48 -79.30 -16.28
CA VAL A 103 11.47 -80.37 -16.32
C VAL A 103 11.06 -81.42 -17.35
N LYS A 104 11.82 -81.52 -18.45
CA LYS A 104 11.50 -82.33 -19.64
C LYS A 104 11.24 -83.82 -19.34
N ASP A 105 11.91 -84.37 -18.32
CA ASP A 105 11.92 -85.82 -18.10
C ASP A 105 10.74 -86.34 -17.25
N ASN A 106 9.90 -85.46 -16.66
CA ASN A 106 8.86 -85.90 -15.73
C ASN A 106 7.50 -85.19 -15.84
N ASN A 107 7.28 -84.36 -16.87
CA ASN A 107 6.04 -83.63 -17.09
C ASN A 107 5.59 -82.79 -15.88
N LYS A 108 6.54 -82.18 -15.15
CA LYS A 108 6.23 -81.26 -14.04
C LYS A 108 6.80 -79.88 -14.29
N ILE A 109 6.04 -78.86 -13.87
CA ILE A 109 6.47 -77.46 -13.83
C ILE A 109 6.61 -77.07 -12.36
N TYR A 110 7.82 -76.72 -11.94
CA TYR A 110 8.08 -76.36 -10.55
C TYR A 110 8.02 -74.85 -10.37
N GLY A 111 7.22 -74.36 -9.42
CA GLY A 111 7.09 -72.94 -9.10
C GLY A 111 7.65 -72.60 -7.71
N LYS A 112 8.33 -71.45 -7.57
CA LYS A 112 8.87 -70.92 -6.32
C LYS A 112 8.38 -69.48 -6.10
N ILE A 113 7.54 -69.27 -5.08
CA ILE A 113 7.06 -67.93 -4.69
C ILE A 113 8.24 -67.08 -4.18
N ILE A 114 8.40 -65.89 -4.75
CA ILE A 114 9.43 -64.90 -4.46
C ILE A 114 8.90 -63.88 -3.46
N ASN A 115 7.67 -63.39 -3.65
CA ASN A 115 7.03 -62.42 -2.78
C ASN A 115 5.50 -62.60 -2.78
N LYS A 116 4.89 -62.55 -1.60
CA LYS A 116 3.44 -62.70 -1.40
C LYS A 116 2.79 -61.33 -1.35
N SER A 117 1.70 -61.09 -2.08
CA SER A 117 0.97 -59.83 -1.95
C SER A 117 0.30 -59.73 -0.58
N THR A 118 0.38 -58.57 0.09
CA THR A 118 -0.07 -58.44 1.50
C THR A 118 -1.24 -57.49 1.76
N ASN A 119 -1.78 -56.73 0.79
CA ASN A 119 -3.05 -55.97 0.90
C ASN A 119 -3.60 -55.60 -0.49
N LEU A 120 -4.92 -55.45 -0.65
CA LEU A 120 -5.58 -55.28 -1.97
C LEU A 120 -6.09 -53.85 -2.29
N ILE A 121 -6.55 -53.05 -1.31
CA ILE A 121 -7.23 -51.74 -1.59
C ILE A 121 -6.86 -50.65 -0.55
N SER A 122 -6.68 -49.40 -0.98
CA SER A 122 -6.52 -48.23 -0.08
C SER A 122 -7.87 -47.52 0.16
N LEU A 123 -8.23 -47.27 1.43
CA LEU A 123 -9.50 -46.58 1.74
C LEU A 123 -9.57 -45.14 1.22
N SER A 124 -8.43 -44.48 1.01
CA SER A 124 -8.38 -43.14 0.41
C SER A 124 -8.85 -43.10 -1.05
N GLU A 125 -8.82 -44.24 -1.75
CA GLU A 125 -9.31 -44.34 -3.12
C GLU A 125 -10.85 -44.28 -3.20
N LEU A 126 -11.53 -44.40 -2.05
CA LEU A 126 -12.99 -44.32 -1.94
C LEU A 126 -13.49 -42.94 -1.50
N ASP A 127 -12.61 -41.94 -1.36
CA ASP A 127 -12.99 -40.61 -0.85
C ASP A 127 -14.11 -39.96 -1.68
N GLU A 128 -14.03 -40.05 -3.01
CA GLU A 128 -15.07 -39.49 -3.90
C GLU A 128 -16.39 -40.24 -3.76
N GLU A 129 -16.36 -41.58 -3.67
CA GLU A 129 -17.57 -42.40 -3.59
C GLU A 129 -18.25 -42.30 -2.22
N LEU A 130 -17.46 -42.22 -1.15
CA LEU A 130 -17.96 -42.01 0.21
C LEU A 130 -18.60 -40.63 0.35
N ASN A 131 -18.11 -39.61 -0.35
CA ASN A 131 -18.74 -38.29 -0.41
C ASN A 131 -20.11 -38.29 -1.12
N LEU A 132 -20.44 -39.32 -1.91
CA LEU A 132 -21.77 -39.47 -2.53
C LEU A 132 -22.80 -40.04 -1.53
N ILE A 133 -22.35 -40.61 -0.42
CA ILE A 133 -23.20 -41.28 0.57
C ILE A 133 -23.12 -40.45 1.85
N LYS A 134 -23.93 -39.40 1.88
CA LYS A 134 -24.08 -38.49 3.03
C LYS A 134 -25.41 -38.75 3.72
N PRO A 135 -25.53 -38.66 5.06
CA PRO A 135 -26.82 -38.78 5.72
C PRO A 135 -27.79 -37.67 5.31
N LEU A 136 -29.09 -37.94 5.38
CA LEU A 136 -30.10 -36.89 5.29
C LEU A 136 -30.01 -35.97 6.53
N PRO A 137 -30.34 -34.67 6.41
CA PRO A 137 -30.45 -33.78 7.56
C PRO A 137 -31.41 -34.35 8.61
N GLY A 138 -30.91 -34.57 9.83
CA GLY A 138 -31.72 -35.16 10.90
C GLY A 138 -31.89 -36.68 10.85
N GLU A 139 -31.25 -37.38 9.92
CA GLU A 139 -31.20 -38.84 9.89
C GLU A 139 -30.51 -39.36 11.15
N ASP A 140 -31.07 -40.42 11.76
CA ASP A 140 -30.47 -41.03 12.93
C ASP A 140 -29.25 -41.88 12.53
N LYS A 141 -28.27 -41.92 13.42
CA LYS A 141 -27.01 -42.64 13.21
C LYS A 141 -27.24 -44.10 12.80
N ASN A 142 -28.15 -44.83 13.46
CA ASN A 142 -28.30 -46.27 13.23
C ASN A 142 -28.88 -46.58 11.84
N THR A 143 -29.75 -45.71 11.32
CA THR A 143 -30.30 -45.84 9.97
C THR A 143 -29.22 -45.62 8.93
N PHE A 144 -28.41 -44.57 9.08
CA PHE A 144 -27.32 -44.29 8.15
C PHE A 144 -26.18 -45.33 8.24
N ASP A 145 -25.83 -45.82 9.44
CA ASP A 145 -24.79 -46.84 9.66
C ASP A 145 -25.03 -48.07 8.79
N LYS A 146 -26.28 -48.54 8.71
CA LYS A 146 -26.64 -49.69 7.89
C LYS A 146 -26.37 -49.45 6.42
N LEU A 147 -26.77 -48.29 5.91
CA LEU A 147 -26.54 -47.89 4.51
C LEU A 147 -25.05 -47.80 4.19
N LEU A 148 -24.26 -47.19 5.07
CA LEU A 148 -22.82 -47.04 4.87
C LEU A 148 -22.08 -48.39 4.91
N ILE A 149 -22.43 -49.27 5.85
CA ILE A 149 -21.86 -50.61 5.96
C ILE A 149 -22.19 -51.43 4.71
N GLU A 150 -23.46 -51.45 4.30
CA GLU A 150 -23.91 -52.18 3.10
C GLU A 150 -23.17 -51.70 1.84
N PHE A 151 -22.99 -50.39 1.70
CA PHE A 151 -22.22 -49.82 0.61
C PHE A 151 -20.76 -50.31 0.62
N LEU A 152 -20.07 -50.19 1.75
CA LEU A 152 -18.66 -50.55 1.88
C LEU A 152 -18.42 -52.04 1.59
N GLU A 153 -19.25 -52.92 2.15
CA GLU A 153 -19.14 -54.38 1.96
C GLU A 153 -19.53 -54.83 0.54
N THR A 154 -20.42 -54.09 -0.13
CA THR A 154 -20.75 -54.32 -1.54
C THR A 154 -19.61 -53.86 -2.45
N LYS A 155 -19.02 -52.70 -2.14
CA LYS A 155 -17.98 -52.08 -2.96
C LYS A 155 -16.67 -52.84 -2.86
N ILE A 156 -16.29 -53.26 -1.66
CA ILE A 156 -15.07 -54.02 -1.41
C ILE A 156 -15.46 -55.45 -1.00
N LYS A 157 -15.39 -56.38 -1.96
CA LYS A 157 -15.81 -57.75 -1.70
C LYS A 157 -14.95 -58.41 -0.62
N GLY A 158 -15.59 -58.83 0.47
CA GLY A 158 -14.99 -59.68 1.50
C GLY A 158 -14.43 -58.94 2.73
N ILE A 159 -14.56 -57.61 2.81
CA ILE A 159 -14.30 -56.89 4.07
C ILE A 159 -15.45 -57.11 5.04
N LYS A 160 -15.16 -56.99 6.34
CA LYS A 160 -16.17 -57.01 7.41
C LYS A 160 -15.92 -55.90 8.42
N LEU A 161 -16.99 -55.23 8.85
CA LEU A 161 -16.95 -54.30 9.97
C LEU A 161 -16.38 -54.99 11.23
N GLU A 162 -15.63 -54.25 12.04
CA GLU A 162 -14.93 -54.71 13.27
C GLU A 162 -13.79 -55.72 13.04
N THR A 163 -13.62 -56.24 11.82
CA THR A 163 -12.54 -57.16 11.44
C THR A 163 -11.51 -56.47 10.57
N ASP A 164 -11.97 -55.78 9.53
CA ASP A 164 -11.12 -55.14 8.53
C ASP A 164 -11.14 -53.61 8.65
N TYR A 165 -12.26 -53.02 9.10
CA TYR A 165 -12.41 -51.58 9.34
C TYR A 165 -13.39 -51.24 10.47
N GLU A 166 -13.31 -50.01 10.95
CA GLU A 166 -14.29 -49.38 11.84
C GLU A 166 -14.80 -48.06 11.25
N VAL A 167 -15.98 -47.64 11.70
CA VAL A 167 -16.56 -46.34 11.36
C VAL A 167 -16.66 -45.48 12.63
N ILE A 168 -16.00 -44.33 12.61
CA ILE A 168 -15.92 -43.39 13.72
C ILE A 168 -16.74 -42.16 13.38
N TYR A 169 -17.71 -41.84 14.23
CA TYR A 169 -18.59 -40.69 14.10
C TYR A 169 -18.16 -39.59 15.05
N LYS A 170 -17.93 -38.40 14.51
CA LYS A 170 -17.73 -37.19 15.31
C LYS A 170 -18.93 -36.27 15.09
N MET A 171 -19.93 -36.43 15.95
CA MET A 171 -21.19 -35.71 15.88
C MET A 171 -21.32 -34.73 17.04
N LYS A 172 -21.95 -33.58 16.80
CA LYS A 172 -22.27 -32.60 17.83
C LYS A 172 -23.39 -33.08 18.77
N ASN A 173 -24.30 -33.92 18.26
CA ASN A 173 -25.38 -34.57 19.00
C ASN A 173 -25.41 -36.05 18.64
N ASP A 174 -25.50 -36.94 19.63
CA ASP A 174 -25.46 -38.40 19.42
C ASP A 174 -26.69 -38.97 18.69
N LEU A 175 -27.76 -38.17 18.53
CA LEU A 175 -29.03 -38.65 18.00
C LEU A 175 -29.21 -38.47 16.49
N ALA A 176 -28.65 -37.41 15.89
CA ALA A 176 -28.91 -37.07 14.49
C ALA A 176 -27.79 -36.23 13.87
N PHE A 177 -27.57 -36.39 12.56
CA PHE A 177 -26.54 -35.66 11.82
C PHE A 177 -26.87 -34.18 11.62
N SER A 178 -25.84 -33.34 11.77
CA SER A 178 -25.89 -31.88 11.71
C SER A 178 -24.68 -31.28 10.98
N LYS A 179 -24.73 -29.97 10.72
CA LYS A 179 -23.67 -29.24 10.02
C LYS A 179 -22.33 -29.34 10.76
N GLY A 180 -21.29 -29.79 10.05
CA GLY A 180 -19.93 -29.90 10.55
C GLY A 180 -19.60 -31.24 11.24
N ASP A 181 -20.56 -32.16 11.30
CA ASP A 181 -20.31 -33.53 11.73
C ASP A 181 -19.43 -34.26 10.71
N SER A 182 -18.69 -35.28 11.15
CA SER A 182 -17.82 -36.05 10.25
C SER A 182 -17.87 -37.54 10.52
N ILE A 183 -17.75 -38.32 9.45
CA ILE A 183 -17.74 -39.78 9.46
C ILE A 183 -16.37 -40.23 8.96
N THR A 184 -15.65 -41.01 9.76
CA THR A 184 -14.33 -41.53 9.42
C THR A 184 -14.40 -43.04 9.28
N VAL A 185 -14.09 -43.58 8.10
CA VAL A 185 -13.92 -45.01 7.89
C VAL A 185 -12.43 -45.32 7.98
N THR A 186 -11.99 -46.19 8.89
CA THR A 186 -10.57 -46.51 9.06
C THR A 186 -10.31 -48.01 9.15
N SER A 187 -9.24 -48.48 8.51
CA SER A 187 -8.86 -49.90 8.49
C SER A 187 -8.20 -50.32 9.80
N PHE A 188 -8.43 -51.56 10.25
CA PHE A 188 -7.63 -52.14 11.33
C PHE A 188 -6.22 -52.52 10.86
N PRO A 189 -5.19 -52.39 11.71
CA PRO A 189 -3.81 -52.76 11.35
C PRO A 189 -3.60 -54.22 10.94
N LYS A 190 -4.54 -55.11 11.29
CA LYS A 190 -4.49 -56.55 11.00
C LYS A 190 -5.26 -56.94 9.73
N SER A 191 -5.98 -56.00 9.13
CA SER A 191 -6.67 -56.20 7.86
C SER A 191 -5.68 -56.65 6.80
N ARG A 192 -6.08 -57.65 5.99
CA ARG A 192 -5.32 -58.16 4.85
C ARG A 192 -5.87 -57.68 3.50
N ILE A 193 -6.98 -56.93 3.53
CA ILE A 193 -7.75 -56.55 2.34
C ILE A 193 -7.65 -55.04 2.13
N ILE A 194 -7.92 -54.25 3.19
CA ILE A 194 -7.95 -52.79 3.15
C ILE A 194 -6.95 -52.13 4.09
N ARG A 195 -6.46 -50.94 3.72
CA ARG A 195 -5.60 -50.09 4.57
C ARG A 195 -5.90 -48.60 4.41
N GLY A 196 -5.71 -47.82 5.48
CA GLY A 196 -5.83 -46.35 5.47
C GLY A 196 -7.05 -45.83 6.20
N ALA A 197 -7.47 -44.61 5.89
CA ALA A 197 -8.70 -44.00 6.38
C ALA A 197 -9.28 -43.03 5.34
N SER A 198 -10.59 -42.84 5.38
CA SER A 198 -11.33 -41.85 4.59
C SER A 198 -12.24 -41.05 5.54
N VAL A 199 -12.40 -39.76 5.29
CA VAL A 199 -13.22 -38.85 6.12
C VAL A 199 -14.24 -38.12 5.24
N VAL A 200 -15.52 -38.29 5.57
CA VAL A 200 -16.63 -37.56 4.97
C VAL A 200 -17.08 -36.45 5.93
N GLN A 201 -17.04 -35.20 5.47
CA GLN A 201 -17.56 -34.04 6.21
C GLN A 201 -19.00 -33.76 5.78
N ILE A 202 -19.89 -33.57 6.77
CA ILE A 202 -21.31 -33.30 6.56
C ILE A 202 -21.53 -31.79 6.53
N ASN A 203 -21.75 -31.26 5.33
CA ASN A 203 -21.99 -29.84 5.09
C ASN A 203 -23.46 -29.60 4.76
N ILE A 204 -24.29 -29.50 5.79
CA ILE A 204 -25.71 -29.13 5.67
C ILE A 204 -25.84 -27.62 5.89
N PHE A 205 -26.53 -26.93 5.00
CA PHE A 205 -26.79 -25.49 5.09
C PHE A 205 -28.27 -25.23 5.27
N ASP A 206 -28.59 -24.32 6.19
CA ASP A 206 -29.95 -23.85 6.39
C ASP A 206 -30.24 -22.74 5.37
N ILE A 207 -31.23 -22.94 4.52
CA ILE A 207 -31.63 -22.02 3.46
C ILE A 207 -32.08 -20.66 4.02
N ASN A 208 -32.62 -20.63 5.25
CA ASN A 208 -33.02 -19.39 5.91
C ASN A 208 -31.82 -18.54 6.36
N THR A 209 -30.60 -19.08 6.35
CA THR A 209 -29.36 -18.35 6.73
C THR A 209 -28.69 -17.62 5.57
N ILE A 210 -29.19 -17.80 4.34
CA ILE A 210 -28.68 -17.12 3.15
C ILE A 210 -29.23 -15.68 3.12
N ASN A 211 -28.37 -14.69 2.81
CA ASN A 211 -28.84 -13.32 2.60
C ASN A 211 -29.46 -13.15 1.20
N TYR A 212 -30.75 -12.81 1.16
CA TYR A 212 -31.54 -12.62 -0.07
C TYR A 212 -31.88 -11.15 -0.38
N GLU A 213 -31.38 -10.17 0.37
CA GLU A 213 -31.76 -8.74 0.24
C GLU A 213 -31.77 -8.25 -1.22
N LYS A 214 -30.72 -8.59 -1.98
CA LYS A 214 -30.56 -8.18 -3.40
C LYS A 214 -31.21 -9.10 -4.42
N ALA A 215 -31.95 -10.10 -3.97
CA ALA A 215 -32.62 -11.07 -4.84
C ALA A 215 -34.14 -11.11 -4.65
N ILE A 216 -34.68 -10.21 -3.80
CA ILE A 216 -36.12 -10.08 -3.58
C ILE A 216 -36.82 -9.87 -4.93
N PRO A 217 -37.78 -10.73 -5.31
CA PRO A 217 -38.54 -10.58 -6.54
C PRO A 217 -39.34 -9.27 -6.56
N ARG A 218 -39.35 -8.60 -7.71
CA ARG A 218 -40.08 -7.33 -7.91
C ARG A 218 -41.27 -7.52 -8.86
N ILE A 219 -42.22 -6.59 -8.79
CA ILE A 219 -43.37 -6.55 -9.69
C ILE A 219 -42.92 -6.46 -11.16
N ASN A 220 -43.70 -7.10 -12.04
CA ASN A 220 -43.47 -7.22 -13.47
C ASN A 220 -42.15 -7.90 -13.88
N GLU A 221 -41.45 -8.56 -12.96
CA GLU A 221 -40.35 -9.45 -13.33
C GLU A 221 -40.87 -10.76 -13.91
N LYS A 222 -40.09 -11.37 -14.81
CA LYS A 222 -40.37 -12.72 -15.31
C LYS A 222 -39.93 -13.77 -14.29
N PRO A 223 -40.72 -14.83 -14.06
CA PRO A 223 -40.32 -15.94 -13.20
C PRO A 223 -38.92 -16.51 -13.53
N SER A 224 -38.57 -16.62 -14.82
CA SER A 224 -37.25 -17.12 -15.26
C SER A 224 -36.07 -16.27 -14.78
N ASP A 225 -36.24 -14.95 -14.74
CA ASP A 225 -35.15 -14.02 -14.39
C ASP A 225 -34.94 -14.02 -12.87
N VAL A 226 -36.05 -14.05 -12.12
CA VAL A 226 -36.07 -14.22 -10.66
C VAL A 226 -35.44 -15.55 -10.27
N GLU A 227 -35.82 -16.63 -10.94
CA GLU A 227 -35.28 -17.97 -10.72
C GLU A 227 -33.77 -18.00 -10.90
N THR A 228 -33.27 -17.45 -12.02
CA THR A 228 -31.83 -17.39 -12.31
C THR A 228 -31.08 -16.61 -11.22
N ARG A 229 -31.64 -15.49 -10.75
CA ARG A 229 -31.02 -14.65 -9.70
C ARG A 229 -31.00 -15.36 -8.35
N LEU A 230 -32.11 -15.98 -7.95
CA LEU A 230 -32.21 -16.73 -6.70
C LEU A 230 -31.31 -17.97 -6.70
N GLU A 231 -31.26 -18.71 -7.81
CA GLU A 231 -30.35 -19.84 -7.99
C GLU A 231 -28.89 -19.42 -7.81
N LYS A 232 -28.47 -18.32 -8.46
CA LYS A 232 -27.12 -17.79 -8.30
C LYS A 232 -26.78 -17.45 -6.85
N VAL A 233 -27.72 -16.84 -6.11
CA VAL A 233 -27.51 -16.51 -4.69
C VAL A 233 -27.35 -17.77 -3.85
N ILE A 234 -28.17 -18.80 -4.09
CA ILE A 234 -28.07 -20.08 -3.38
C ILE A 234 -26.74 -20.77 -3.70
N GLN A 235 -26.37 -20.90 -4.97
CA GLN A 235 -25.12 -21.55 -5.40
C GLN A 235 -23.87 -20.82 -4.93
N THR A 236 -23.91 -19.49 -4.79
CA THR A 236 -22.79 -18.72 -4.24
C THR A 236 -22.53 -19.06 -2.77
N ASN A 237 -23.57 -19.40 -2.01
CA ASN A 237 -23.46 -19.75 -0.59
C ASN A 237 -23.32 -21.27 -0.36
N VAL A 238 -23.87 -22.08 -1.27
CA VAL A 238 -23.90 -23.54 -1.21
C VAL A 238 -23.57 -24.09 -2.59
N PHE A 239 -22.27 -24.24 -2.88
CA PHE A 239 -21.73 -24.53 -4.22
C PHE A 239 -22.36 -25.75 -4.90
N ASP A 240 -22.64 -26.82 -4.15
CA ASP A 240 -23.17 -28.07 -4.70
C ASP A 240 -24.71 -28.10 -4.81
N ALA A 241 -25.41 -27.05 -4.36
CA ALA A 241 -26.87 -27.01 -4.36
C ALA A 241 -27.45 -26.91 -5.77
N LYS A 242 -28.35 -27.84 -6.10
CA LYS A 242 -29.01 -27.87 -7.40
C LYS A 242 -30.52 -27.67 -7.28
N LYS A 243 -31.04 -26.86 -8.18
CA LYS A 243 -32.49 -26.72 -8.38
C LYS A 243 -33.10 -28.06 -8.81
N ASP A 244 -34.29 -28.34 -8.33
CA ASP A 244 -35.04 -29.59 -8.53
C ASP A 244 -34.39 -30.85 -7.90
N GLU A 245 -33.18 -30.80 -7.35
CA GLU A 245 -32.58 -31.87 -6.53
C GLU A 245 -32.62 -31.49 -5.03
N ASP A 246 -32.20 -30.28 -4.69
CA ASP A 246 -32.06 -29.82 -3.31
C ASP A 246 -33.11 -28.78 -2.88
N TYR A 247 -33.63 -28.01 -3.83
CA TYR A 247 -34.66 -27.01 -3.59
C TYR A 247 -35.51 -26.79 -4.84
N ILE A 248 -36.69 -26.20 -4.66
CA ILE A 248 -37.54 -25.69 -5.74
C ILE A 248 -37.88 -24.22 -5.49
N ILE A 249 -38.16 -23.50 -6.57
CA ILE A 249 -38.69 -22.12 -6.49
C ILE A 249 -40.12 -22.17 -7.00
N GLU A 250 -41.06 -21.88 -6.12
CA GLU A 250 -42.49 -21.85 -6.43
C GLU A 250 -42.91 -20.42 -6.77
N PHE A 251 -43.58 -20.29 -7.91
CA PHE A 251 -44.20 -19.05 -8.37
C PHE A 251 -45.72 -19.17 -8.30
N PRO A 252 -46.46 -18.05 -8.16
CA PRO A 252 -47.91 -18.06 -8.28
C PRO A 252 -48.30 -18.52 -9.70
N SER A 253 -49.18 -19.51 -9.76
CA SER A 253 -49.53 -20.19 -11.02
C SER A 253 -50.22 -19.24 -12.03
N ASN A 254 -49.81 -19.35 -13.30
CA ASN A 254 -50.42 -18.80 -14.53
C ASN A 254 -50.11 -17.35 -14.95
N SER A 255 -49.10 -16.67 -14.39
CA SER A 255 -48.68 -15.35 -14.89
C SER A 255 -47.30 -15.38 -15.52
N ASN A 256 -47.15 -14.74 -16.68
CA ASN A 256 -45.84 -14.53 -17.31
C ASN A 256 -45.00 -13.47 -16.58
N LEU A 257 -45.62 -12.66 -15.73
CA LEU A 257 -45.03 -11.56 -14.97
C LEU A 257 -45.56 -11.56 -13.53
N LEU A 258 -44.71 -11.24 -12.56
CA LEU A 258 -45.12 -11.14 -11.16
C LEU A 258 -46.00 -9.90 -10.91
N LYS A 259 -46.98 -10.02 -10.03
CA LYS A 259 -47.89 -8.92 -9.63
C LYS A 259 -47.65 -8.53 -8.18
N GLU A 260 -48.06 -7.33 -7.81
CA GLU A 260 -48.03 -6.90 -6.42
C GLU A 260 -48.86 -7.85 -5.53
N GLY A 261 -48.28 -8.26 -4.40
CA GLY A 261 -48.85 -9.22 -3.45
C GLY A 261 -48.66 -10.70 -3.82
N ASP A 262 -48.08 -11.00 -4.99
CA ASP A 262 -47.68 -12.37 -5.33
C ASP A 262 -46.66 -12.92 -4.34
N LYS A 263 -46.68 -14.24 -4.12
CA LYS A 263 -45.75 -14.92 -3.20
C LYS A 263 -44.85 -15.87 -3.97
N VAL A 264 -43.54 -15.57 -3.96
CA VAL A 264 -42.50 -16.46 -4.49
C VAL A 264 -41.87 -17.19 -3.32
N ARG A 265 -41.76 -18.51 -3.40
CA ARG A 265 -41.23 -19.33 -2.30
C ARG A 265 -40.03 -20.13 -2.74
N ILE A 266 -38.98 -20.14 -1.92
CA ILE A 266 -37.92 -21.13 -2.02
C ILE A 266 -38.22 -22.24 -1.01
N VAL A 267 -38.32 -23.47 -1.50
CA VAL A 267 -38.64 -24.65 -0.69
C VAL A 267 -37.45 -25.59 -0.75
N ALA A 268 -36.75 -25.77 0.37
CA ALA A 268 -35.75 -26.83 0.50
C ALA A 268 -36.45 -28.19 0.45
N LYS A 269 -35.93 -29.10 -0.37
CA LYS A 269 -36.49 -30.45 -0.48
C LYS A 269 -36.15 -31.26 0.75
N LYS A 270 -37.12 -32.05 1.24
CA LYS A 270 -36.96 -32.90 2.44
C LYS A 270 -35.90 -33.99 2.28
N ASP A 271 -35.67 -34.41 1.05
CA ASP A 271 -34.66 -35.40 0.65
C ASP A 271 -33.33 -34.77 0.21
N SER A 272 -33.16 -33.45 0.32
CA SER A 272 -31.86 -32.80 0.09
C SER A 272 -30.86 -33.25 1.16
N ARG A 273 -29.64 -33.57 0.72
CA ARG A 273 -28.53 -33.95 1.61
C ARG A 273 -27.64 -32.77 2.03
N ILE A 274 -27.86 -31.59 1.45
CA ILE A 274 -27.01 -30.41 1.64
C ILE A 274 -27.78 -29.14 2.02
N LEU A 275 -29.09 -29.09 1.80
CA LEU A 275 -29.96 -27.98 2.22
C LEU A 275 -31.03 -28.44 3.22
N THR A 276 -31.36 -27.57 4.16
CA THR A 276 -32.47 -27.72 5.12
C THR A 276 -33.09 -26.36 5.40
N GLY A 277 -34.14 -26.29 6.21
CA GLY A 277 -34.79 -25.05 6.64
C GLY A 277 -36.26 -24.95 6.27
N GLU A 278 -36.90 -23.89 6.75
CA GLU A 278 -38.28 -23.52 6.44
C GLU A 278 -38.37 -22.81 5.08
N ASN A 279 -39.58 -22.75 4.52
CA ASN A 279 -39.84 -22.07 3.26
C ASN A 279 -39.48 -20.58 3.38
N VAL A 280 -38.60 -20.09 2.50
CA VAL A 280 -38.31 -18.66 2.37
C VAL A 280 -39.38 -18.07 1.46
N GLU A 281 -40.25 -17.20 1.99
CA GLU A 281 -41.32 -16.56 1.24
C GLU A 281 -41.00 -15.09 0.99
N PHE A 282 -40.99 -14.69 -0.28
CA PHE A 282 -40.95 -13.29 -0.69
C PHE A 282 -42.34 -12.84 -1.10
N ILE A 283 -42.77 -11.70 -0.55
CA ILE A 283 -43.95 -10.99 -1.05
C ILE A 283 -43.45 -10.02 -2.11
N VAL A 284 -44.01 -10.12 -3.31
CA VAL A 284 -43.69 -9.22 -4.42
C VAL A 284 -44.32 -7.87 -4.11
N GLU A 285 -43.48 -6.85 -3.96
CA GLU A 285 -43.90 -5.50 -3.61
C GLU A 285 -43.27 -4.48 -4.56
N THR A 286 -43.95 -3.36 -4.73
CA THR A 286 -43.42 -2.21 -5.45
C THR A 286 -42.31 -1.55 -4.62
N TYR A 287 -41.18 -1.22 -5.24
CA TYR A 287 -40.01 -0.72 -4.52
C TYR A 287 -40.20 0.74 -4.10
N ASN A 288 -39.89 1.07 -2.84
CA ASN A 288 -39.99 2.44 -2.36
C ASN A 288 -38.66 3.18 -2.53
N ILE A 289 -38.63 4.25 -3.33
CA ILE A 289 -37.39 4.98 -3.60
C ILE A 289 -36.77 5.60 -2.35
N LYS A 290 -37.54 5.84 -1.28
CA LYS A 290 -37.00 6.33 -0.01
C LYS A 290 -35.89 5.42 0.55
N ASP A 291 -35.95 4.13 0.25
CA ASP A 291 -35.01 3.13 0.75
C ASP A 291 -33.65 3.23 0.03
N LEU A 292 -33.58 3.95 -1.12
CA LEU A 292 -32.32 4.30 -1.78
C LEU A 292 -31.61 5.49 -1.15
N LYS A 293 -32.27 6.28 -0.30
CA LYS A 293 -31.75 7.55 0.19
C LYS A 293 -30.37 7.38 0.84
N GLU A 294 -30.24 6.45 1.78
CA GLU A 294 -28.98 6.18 2.47
C GLU A 294 -27.88 5.69 1.52
N THR A 295 -28.25 4.90 0.51
CA THR A 295 -27.29 4.40 -0.49
C THR A 295 -26.77 5.53 -1.37
N ILE A 296 -27.63 6.45 -1.80
CA ILE A 296 -27.26 7.60 -2.62
C ILE A 296 -26.47 8.63 -1.81
N GLU A 297 -26.83 8.85 -0.54
CA GLU A 297 -26.09 9.76 0.37
C GLU A 297 -24.66 9.29 0.67
N GLN A 298 -24.35 8.00 0.45
CA GLN A 298 -22.99 7.46 0.56
C GLN A 298 -22.15 7.63 -0.71
N LEU A 299 -22.76 8.00 -1.83
CA LEU A 299 -22.02 8.30 -3.05
C LEU A 299 -21.23 9.59 -2.87
N ASP A 300 -20.03 9.64 -3.47
CA ASP A 300 -19.25 10.88 -3.46
C ASP A 300 -20.02 11.97 -4.21
N PHE A 301 -20.47 12.98 -3.49
CA PHE A 301 -21.33 14.04 -3.99
C PHE A 301 -20.80 15.39 -3.54
N ASN A 302 -19.87 15.92 -4.32
CA ASN A 302 -19.18 17.16 -4.04
C ASN A 302 -18.95 17.96 -5.35
N PHE A 303 -18.45 19.19 -5.23
CA PHE A 303 -18.21 20.06 -6.38
C PHE A 303 -17.15 19.57 -7.39
N LYS A 304 -16.33 18.58 -7.03
CA LYS A 304 -15.37 17.93 -7.95
C LYS A 304 -15.96 16.70 -8.63
N THR A 305 -17.19 16.33 -8.28
CA THR A 305 -17.86 15.15 -8.83
C THR A 305 -18.45 15.49 -10.19
N ASN A 306 -18.14 14.67 -11.20
CA ASN A 306 -18.74 14.80 -12.52
C ASN A 306 -20.24 14.48 -12.45
N GLN A 307 -21.06 15.37 -13.00
CA GLN A 307 -22.52 15.27 -12.92
C GLN A 307 -23.03 13.97 -13.56
N GLU A 308 -22.62 13.67 -14.79
CA GLU A 308 -23.07 12.48 -15.52
C GLU A 308 -22.67 11.18 -14.80
N LEU A 309 -21.46 11.14 -14.25
CA LEU A 309 -20.99 9.99 -13.47
C LEU A 309 -21.88 9.75 -12.24
N PHE A 310 -22.22 10.80 -11.49
CA PHE A 310 -23.09 10.69 -10.32
C PHE A 310 -24.50 10.26 -10.69
N LEU A 311 -25.07 10.82 -11.76
CA LEU A 311 -26.39 10.41 -12.25
C LEU A 311 -26.40 8.93 -12.67
N ASN A 312 -25.33 8.44 -13.31
CA ASN A 312 -25.17 7.04 -13.68
C ASN A 312 -24.98 6.12 -12.45
N GLN A 313 -24.37 6.61 -11.36
CA GLN A 313 -24.27 5.88 -10.11
C GLN A 313 -25.64 5.74 -9.43
N ILE A 314 -26.45 6.80 -9.43
CA ILE A 314 -27.85 6.72 -8.94
C ILE A 314 -28.65 5.72 -9.79
N GLU A 315 -28.55 5.80 -11.12
CA GLU A 315 -29.21 4.84 -12.02
C GLU A 315 -28.75 3.41 -11.75
N SER A 316 -27.46 3.18 -11.53
CA SER A 316 -26.92 1.86 -11.17
C SER A 316 -27.47 1.36 -9.84
N ALA A 317 -27.62 2.24 -8.84
CA ALA A 317 -28.22 1.90 -7.55
C ALA A 317 -29.69 1.50 -7.71
N ILE A 318 -30.48 2.24 -8.50
CA ILE A 318 -31.87 1.90 -8.82
C ILE A 318 -31.95 0.55 -9.55
N LEU A 319 -31.13 0.33 -10.59
CA LEU A 319 -31.13 -0.90 -11.38
C LEU A 319 -30.68 -2.12 -10.57
N SER A 320 -29.91 -1.94 -9.50
CA SER A 320 -29.53 -3.03 -8.60
C SER A 320 -30.71 -3.54 -7.77
N GLU A 321 -31.68 -2.68 -7.47
CA GLU A 321 -32.88 -3.01 -6.70
C GLU A 321 -34.10 -3.34 -7.59
N VAL A 322 -34.18 -2.68 -8.75
CA VAL A 322 -35.27 -2.77 -9.71
C VAL A 322 -34.71 -2.82 -11.15
N PRO A 323 -34.26 -3.99 -11.62
CA PRO A 323 -33.53 -4.13 -12.89
C PRO A 323 -34.32 -3.75 -14.16
N GLN A 324 -35.65 -3.76 -14.08
CA GLN A 324 -36.52 -3.44 -15.23
C GLN A 324 -36.85 -1.94 -15.34
N SER A 325 -36.47 -1.14 -14.35
CA SER A 325 -36.75 0.30 -14.38
C SER A 325 -35.92 1.01 -15.45
N GLN A 326 -36.50 2.03 -16.07
CA GLN A 326 -35.91 2.81 -17.15
C GLN A 326 -36.02 4.30 -16.85
N ARG A 327 -34.88 5.00 -16.93
CA ARG A 327 -34.84 6.45 -16.83
C ARG A 327 -35.66 7.09 -17.97
N GLY A 328 -36.46 8.10 -17.63
CA GLY A 328 -37.33 8.82 -18.57
C GLY A 328 -38.70 8.16 -18.82
N LEU A 329 -38.89 6.91 -18.39
CA LEU A 329 -40.20 6.22 -18.43
C LEU A 329 -40.72 5.94 -17.02
N ASP A 330 -39.85 5.45 -16.14
CA ASP A 330 -40.22 5.04 -14.80
C ASP A 330 -39.87 6.09 -13.73
N TYR A 331 -38.72 6.73 -13.91
CA TYR A 331 -38.25 7.81 -13.05
C TYR A 331 -37.49 8.85 -13.86
N THR A 332 -37.36 10.05 -13.30
CA THR A 332 -36.54 11.13 -13.83
C THR A 332 -35.44 11.48 -12.83
N LEU A 333 -34.23 11.66 -13.35
CA LEU A 333 -33.13 12.30 -12.64
C LEU A 333 -32.91 13.67 -13.27
N ILE A 334 -33.25 14.72 -12.52
CA ILE A 334 -33.15 16.10 -12.95
C ILE A 334 -32.06 16.75 -12.12
N SER A 335 -31.13 17.43 -12.77
CA SER A 335 -30.17 18.30 -12.10
C SER A 335 -30.42 19.73 -12.55
N ASN A 336 -30.27 20.68 -11.64
CA ASN A 336 -30.47 22.10 -11.92
C ASN A 336 -29.24 22.78 -12.57
N THR A 337 -28.16 22.03 -12.81
CA THR A 337 -26.91 22.54 -13.38
C THR A 337 -26.67 21.99 -14.79
N ASP A 338 -26.13 22.84 -15.66
CA ASP A 338 -25.70 22.47 -17.01
C ASP A 338 -24.17 22.24 -17.09
N PHE A 339 -23.46 22.36 -15.96
CA PHE A 339 -22.00 22.18 -15.89
C PHE A 339 -21.60 20.71 -15.86
N GLN A 340 -20.38 20.42 -16.33
CA GLN A 340 -19.81 19.07 -16.32
C GLN A 340 -19.59 18.55 -14.88
N TYR A 341 -19.26 19.44 -13.95
CA TYR A 341 -19.06 19.16 -12.53
C TYR A 341 -20.14 19.89 -11.72
N PHE A 342 -20.48 19.34 -10.57
CA PHE A 342 -21.40 20.01 -9.65
C PHE A 342 -20.82 21.31 -9.09
N MET A 343 -21.69 22.26 -8.82
CA MET A 343 -21.40 23.42 -8.00
C MET A 343 -22.03 23.24 -6.62
N PRO A 344 -21.42 23.82 -5.57
CA PRO A 344 -22.09 23.95 -4.29
C PRO A 344 -23.52 24.48 -4.44
N THR A 345 -24.47 23.91 -3.70
CA THR A 345 -25.92 24.18 -3.77
C THR A 345 -26.64 23.68 -5.02
N ASP A 346 -25.95 23.03 -5.97
CA ASP A 346 -26.64 22.32 -7.04
C ASP A 346 -27.50 21.20 -6.46
N ILE A 347 -28.63 20.96 -7.10
CA ILE A 347 -29.66 20.04 -6.66
C ILE A 347 -29.81 18.95 -7.71
N VAL A 348 -29.80 17.70 -7.24
CA VAL A 348 -30.21 16.53 -8.01
C VAL A 348 -31.52 16.00 -7.43
N GLU A 349 -32.52 15.87 -8.28
CA GLU A 349 -33.84 15.37 -7.92
C GLU A 349 -34.11 14.03 -8.59
N LEU A 350 -34.42 13.03 -7.78
CA LEU A 350 -34.95 11.75 -8.22
C LEU A 350 -36.46 11.74 -7.98
N GLN A 351 -37.22 11.71 -9.07
CA GLN A 351 -38.68 11.72 -9.04
C GLN A 351 -39.24 10.52 -9.83
N ILE A 352 -40.26 9.87 -9.28
CA ILE A 352 -40.99 8.81 -9.97
C ILE A 352 -42.02 9.43 -10.92
N ILE A 353 -42.14 8.87 -12.13
CA ILE A 353 -43.15 9.29 -13.09
C ILE A 353 -44.53 8.76 -12.63
N PRO A 354 -45.57 9.62 -12.52
CA PRO A 354 -46.88 9.18 -12.03
C PRO A 354 -47.45 7.99 -12.81
N GLY A 355 -48.01 7.02 -12.09
CA GLY A 355 -48.53 5.78 -12.68
C GLY A 355 -47.48 4.70 -12.89
N ASN A 356 -46.26 4.89 -12.38
CA ASN A 356 -45.24 3.84 -12.40
C ASN A 356 -45.67 2.59 -11.63
N HIS A 357 -45.30 1.43 -12.16
CA HIS A 357 -45.63 0.14 -11.56
C HIS A 357 -44.47 -0.48 -10.78
N TYR A 358 -43.24 0.01 -10.93
CA TYR A 358 -42.04 -0.57 -10.34
C TYR A 358 -41.54 0.19 -9.10
N LEU A 359 -41.75 1.51 -9.08
CA LEU A 359 -41.25 2.45 -8.09
C LEU A 359 -42.40 3.26 -7.49
N ILE A 360 -42.38 3.44 -6.17
CA ILE A 360 -43.28 4.32 -5.42
C ILE A 360 -42.48 5.18 -4.44
N GLY A 361 -43.08 6.28 -3.96
CA GLY A 361 -42.47 7.14 -2.95
C GLY A 361 -42.45 8.60 -3.35
N GLU A 362 -42.04 9.43 -2.40
CA GLU A 362 -41.87 10.87 -2.59
C GLU A 362 -40.54 11.18 -3.27
N LYS A 363 -40.46 12.35 -3.90
CA LYS A 363 -39.25 12.85 -4.55
C LYS A 363 -38.07 12.88 -3.56
N LEU A 364 -36.93 12.36 -3.99
CA LEU A 364 -35.67 12.53 -3.26
C LEU A 364 -34.90 13.71 -3.84
N THR A 365 -34.36 14.55 -2.96
CA THR A 365 -33.61 15.74 -3.31
C THR A 365 -32.26 15.67 -2.61
N PHE A 366 -31.20 15.77 -3.40
CA PHE A 366 -29.81 15.79 -2.93
C PHE A 366 -29.20 17.13 -3.31
N GLU A 367 -28.72 17.88 -2.31
CA GLU A 367 -28.08 19.18 -2.51
C GLU A 367 -26.57 19.05 -2.27
N VAL A 368 -25.78 19.56 -3.22
CA VAL A 368 -24.32 19.55 -3.12
C VAL A 368 -23.92 20.46 -1.96
N PRO A 369 -23.20 19.95 -0.95
CA PRO A 369 -22.86 20.75 0.22
C PRO A 369 -21.95 21.92 -0.16
N LYS A 370 -22.11 23.04 0.57
CA LYS A 370 -21.14 24.14 0.52
C LYS A 370 -19.80 23.72 1.08
N LEU A 371 -18.74 24.34 0.58
CA LEU A 371 -17.38 24.05 1.04
C LEU A 371 -17.07 24.72 2.35
N ASP A 372 -16.26 24.03 3.16
CA ASP A 372 -15.56 24.70 4.25
C ASP A 372 -14.43 25.55 3.68
N LEU A 373 -14.30 26.79 4.17
CA LEU A 373 -13.22 27.70 3.78
C LEU A 373 -11.83 27.10 4.02
N GLN A 374 -11.69 26.15 4.95
CA GLN A 374 -10.44 25.44 5.22
C GLN A 374 -9.82 24.74 4.01
N VAL A 375 -10.60 24.47 2.95
CA VAL A 375 -10.09 23.91 1.68
C VAL A 375 -8.97 24.76 1.06
N ILE A 376 -8.93 26.07 1.33
CA ILE A 376 -7.90 26.99 0.81
C ILE A 376 -6.95 27.51 1.90
N GLU A 377 -7.03 27.03 3.14
CA GLU A 377 -6.27 27.58 4.27
C GLU A 377 -4.75 27.53 4.05
N ASP A 378 -4.25 26.40 3.55
CA ASP A 378 -2.82 26.22 3.27
C ASP A 378 -2.34 27.14 2.13
N ASP A 379 -3.14 27.31 1.07
CA ASP A 379 -2.79 28.18 -0.05
C ASP A 379 -2.71 29.65 0.39
N ILE A 380 -3.67 30.10 1.21
CA ILE A 380 -3.63 31.44 1.82
C ILE A 380 -2.44 31.61 2.78
N ALA A 381 -2.11 30.58 3.56
CA ALA A 381 -0.98 30.59 4.46
C ALA A 381 0.35 30.78 3.70
N ASN A 382 0.44 30.30 2.47
CA ASN A 382 1.63 30.39 1.62
C ASN A 382 1.80 31.70 0.85
N ILE A 383 0.78 32.57 0.78
CA ILE A 383 0.91 33.90 0.15
C ILE A 383 2.00 34.70 0.88
N GLU A 384 3.06 35.08 0.16
CA GLU A 384 4.17 35.85 0.73
C GLU A 384 3.76 37.31 0.96
N VAL A 385 4.08 37.84 2.13
CA VAL A 385 3.78 39.24 2.49
C VAL A 385 5.06 39.91 2.95
N GLN A 386 5.48 40.93 2.20
CA GLN A 386 6.61 41.78 2.56
C GLN A 386 6.10 43.03 3.28
N LEU A 387 6.46 43.17 4.56
CA LEU A 387 6.02 44.29 5.39
C LEU A 387 6.45 45.64 4.79
N GLY A 388 5.56 46.64 4.87
CA GLY A 388 5.80 47.98 4.34
C GLY A 388 5.85 48.08 2.81
N VAL A 389 5.69 46.96 2.09
CA VAL A 389 5.62 46.91 0.62
C VAL A 389 4.27 46.38 0.16
N THR A 390 3.94 45.13 0.53
CA THR A 390 2.75 44.46 0.05
C THR A 390 1.51 45.21 0.51
N THR A 391 0.71 45.64 -0.47
CA THR A 391 -0.54 46.33 -0.24
C THR A 391 -1.66 45.32 0.07
N ILE A 392 -2.71 45.79 0.75
CA ILE A 392 -3.91 44.98 0.99
C ILE A 392 -4.55 44.54 -0.34
N GLN A 393 -4.49 45.41 -1.36
CA GLN A 393 -5.02 45.10 -2.69
C GLN A 393 -4.24 43.98 -3.38
N GLU A 394 -2.91 44.01 -3.36
CA GLU A 394 -2.08 42.93 -3.93
C GLU A 394 -2.35 41.59 -3.22
N PHE A 395 -2.47 41.60 -1.89
CA PHE A 395 -2.87 40.40 -1.16
C PHE A 395 -4.26 39.89 -1.57
N GLN A 396 -5.22 40.80 -1.79
CA GLN A 396 -6.54 40.43 -2.31
C GLN A 396 -6.46 39.82 -3.72
N GLU A 397 -5.56 40.31 -4.58
CA GLU A 397 -5.33 39.73 -5.91
C GLU A 397 -4.75 38.32 -5.84
N GLU A 398 -3.86 38.03 -4.88
CA GLU A 398 -3.33 36.69 -4.61
C GLU A 398 -4.40 35.73 -4.04
N VAL A 399 -5.26 36.23 -3.13
CA VAL A 399 -6.44 35.47 -2.65
C VAL A 399 -7.37 35.15 -3.82
N ASN A 400 -7.65 36.14 -4.69
CA ASN A 400 -8.47 35.93 -5.88
C ASN A 400 -7.87 34.89 -6.84
N SER A 401 -6.54 34.87 -6.99
CA SER A 401 -5.84 33.87 -7.80
C SER A 401 -5.98 32.46 -7.20
N THR A 402 -5.94 32.35 -5.88
CA THR A 402 -6.18 31.08 -5.16
C THR A 402 -7.61 30.58 -5.42
N LEU A 403 -8.59 31.47 -5.40
CA LEU A 403 -9.99 31.16 -5.67
C LEU A 403 -10.22 30.74 -7.14
N ASP A 404 -9.56 31.40 -8.09
CA ASP A 404 -9.60 31.03 -9.52
C ASP A 404 -9.07 29.61 -9.77
N LEU A 405 -8.06 29.18 -9.01
CA LEU A 405 -7.53 27.82 -9.09
C LEU A 405 -8.49 26.78 -8.51
N LEU A 406 -9.30 27.15 -7.51
CA LEU A 406 -10.28 26.27 -6.90
C LEU A 406 -11.49 26.04 -7.83
N SER A 407 -11.88 27.06 -8.59
CA SER A 407 -13.01 27.02 -9.53
C SER A 407 -12.68 27.82 -10.79
N SER A 408 -12.33 27.11 -11.87
CA SER A 408 -12.07 27.73 -13.18
C SER A 408 -13.32 28.13 -13.94
N ASP A 409 -14.45 27.50 -13.62
CA ASP A 409 -15.67 27.56 -14.43
C ASP A 409 -16.61 28.70 -13.98
N ILE A 410 -16.45 29.16 -12.75
CA ILE A 410 -17.25 30.22 -12.13
C ILE A 410 -16.34 31.14 -11.35
N ASP A 411 -16.55 32.45 -11.54
CA ASP A 411 -15.90 33.48 -10.73
C ASP A 411 -16.47 33.43 -9.30
N ILE A 412 -15.61 33.07 -8.35
CA ILE A 412 -15.93 32.97 -6.93
C ILE A 412 -15.17 33.99 -6.08
N LYS A 413 -14.60 35.04 -6.68
CA LYS A 413 -13.80 36.05 -5.97
C LYS A 413 -14.59 36.83 -4.92
N ASP A 414 -15.89 37.01 -5.16
CA ASP A 414 -16.81 37.70 -4.25
C ASP A 414 -17.40 36.78 -3.16
N GLN A 415 -17.00 35.50 -3.13
CA GLN A 415 -17.52 34.52 -2.17
C GLN A 415 -16.86 34.63 -0.80
N VAL A 416 -15.75 35.36 -0.70
CA VAL A 416 -15.04 35.66 0.55
C VAL A 416 -14.87 37.17 0.73
N GLU A 417 -14.83 37.61 1.97
CA GLU A 417 -14.51 38.97 2.38
C GLU A 417 -13.16 38.96 3.11
N ILE A 418 -12.30 39.91 2.76
CA ILE A 418 -11.03 40.16 3.44
C ILE A 418 -11.22 41.31 4.42
N ARG A 419 -11.04 41.03 5.71
CA ARG A 419 -11.13 42.00 6.80
C ARG A 419 -9.74 42.28 7.34
N THR A 420 -9.41 43.56 7.50
CA THR A 420 -8.15 44.01 8.09
C THR A 420 -8.43 44.86 9.31
N ASP A 421 -7.62 44.67 10.35
CA ASP A 421 -7.75 45.46 11.59
C ASP A 421 -7.17 46.88 11.46
N ASN A 422 -6.39 47.14 10.41
CA ASN A 422 -5.65 48.39 10.21
C ASN A 422 -6.19 49.19 9.01
N LEU A 423 -6.18 50.53 9.12
CA LEU A 423 -6.56 51.50 8.07
C LEU A 423 -5.39 51.80 7.11
N GLU A 424 -4.21 51.24 7.36
CA GLU A 424 -3.03 51.42 6.52
C GLU A 424 -3.14 50.67 5.19
N THR A 425 -2.50 51.20 4.15
CA THR A 425 -2.56 50.63 2.80
C THR A 425 -1.69 49.39 2.62
N THR A 426 -0.67 49.22 3.45
CA THR A 426 0.32 48.13 3.41
C THR A 426 0.31 47.32 4.71
N PHE A 427 0.81 46.10 4.66
CA PHE A 427 0.95 45.25 5.84
C PHE A 427 2.10 45.67 6.75
N ASN A 428 1.86 45.59 8.06
CA ASN A 428 2.79 45.94 9.13
C ASN A 428 2.99 44.76 10.09
N GLY A 429 3.95 44.85 10.99
CA GLY A 429 4.31 43.77 11.91
C GLY A 429 3.25 43.40 12.95
N ASN A 430 2.24 44.25 13.17
CA ASN A 430 1.05 43.97 14.01
C ASN A 430 -0.24 43.81 13.21
N SER A 431 -0.17 43.84 11.88
CA SER A 431 -1.36 43.67 11.05
C SER A 431 -1.82 42.21 11.09
N SER A 432 -3.12 42.02 11.05
CA SER A 432 -3.73 40.73 10.76
C SER A 432 -4.74 40.90 9.64
N VAL A 433 -4.88 39.85 8.84
CA VAL A 433 -5.93 39.74 7.84
C VAL A 433 -6.75 38.50 8.11
N GLU A 434 -8.06 38.71 8.15
CA GLU A 434 -9.05 37.66 8.32
C GLU A 434 -9.82 37.49 7.02
N ILE A 435 -9.90 36.25 6.53
CA ILE A 435 -10.71 35.87 5.38
C ILE A 435 -11.92 35.11 5.91
N VAL A 436 -13.11 35.60 5.58
CA VAL A 436 -14.39 34.99 5.96
C VAL A 436 -15.25 34.74 4.73
N PRO A 437 -16.13 33.73 4.74
CA PRO A 437 -17.19 33.63 3.74
C PRO A 437 -18.10 34.87 3.81
N THR A 438 -18.58 35.33 2.66
CA THR A 438 -19.62 36.37 2.65
C THR A 438 -20.96 35.81 3.16
N ASN A 439 -21.80 36.66 3.75
CA ASN A 439 -23.09 36.23 4.34
C ASN A 439 -24.04 35.54 3.33
N ASN A 440 -23.87 35.81 2.04
CA ASN A 440 -24.66 35.21 0.95
C ASN A 440 -23.79 34.31 0.05
N SER A 441 -22.65 33.83 0.54
CA SER A 441 -21.77 32.95 -0.22
C SER A 441 -22.56 31.71 -0.66
N PHE A 442 -22.65 31.48 -1.97
CA PHE A 442 -23.23 30.25 -2.51
C PHE A 442 -22.18 29.12 -2.52
N PHE A 443 -20.90 29.47 -2.51
CA PHE A 443 -19.80 28.52 -2.64
C PHE A 443 -19.31 27.97 -1.29
N PHE A 444 -19.10 28.86 -0.30
CA PHE A 444 -18.60 28.51 1.03
C PHE A 444 -19.71 28.54 2.09
N SER A 445 -19.61 27.67 3.09
CA SER A 445 -20.55 27.65 4.22
C SER A 445 -20.37 28.89 5.09
N SER A 446 -21.47 29.56 5.47
CA SER A 446 -21.42 30.71 6.39
C SER A 446 -20.96 30.35 7.80
N GLU A 447 -20.97 29.05 8.14
CA GLU A 447 -20.48 28.52 9.42
C GLU A 447 -18.99 28.15 9.37
N SER A 448 -18.34 28.29 8.21
CA SER A 448 -16.90 27.98 8.08
C SER A 448 -16.07 28.82 9.04
N LYS A 449 -14.99 28.24 9.55
CA LYS A 449 -14.02 28.98 10.35
C LYS A 449 -13.31 30.02 9.47
N SER A 450 -13.04 31.18 10.04
CA SER A 450 -12.25 32.20 9.36
C SER A 450 -10.79 31.77 9.26
N ILE A 451 -10.14 32.13 8.16
CA ILE A 451 -8.69 31.99 8.00
C ILE A 451 -8.06 33.29 8.49
N VAL A 452 -7.16 33.22 9.48
CA VAL A 452 -6.47 34.39 10.03
C VAL A 452 -4.99 34.30 9.74
N LYS A 453 -4.47 35.22 8.92
CA LYS A 453 -3.04 35.36 8.67
C LYS A 453 -2.50 36.53 9.48
N LYS A 454 -1.68 36.21 10.48
CA LYS A 454 -1.02 37.20 11.34
C LYS A 454 0.34 37.53 10.75
N MET A 455 0.64 38.82 10.65
CA MET A 455 1.96 39.29 10.31
C MET A 455 2.83 39.32 11.57
N GLU A 456 4.14 39.20 11.39
CA GLU A 456 5.11 39.37 12.47
C GLU A 456 6.01 40.57 12.18
N TYR A 457 6.42 41.30 13.22
CA TYR A 457 7.45 42.32 13.11
C TYR A 457 8.77 41.73 12.63
N ILE A 458 9.54 42.53 11.89
CA ILE A 458 10.95 42.25 11.67
C ILE A 458 11.64 42.30 13.03
N LYS A 459 12.30 41.21 13.41
CA LYS A 459 13.02 41.11 14.67
C LYS A 459 14.38 41.78 14.52
N LEU A 460 14.74 42.62 15.48
CA LEU A 460 16.03 43.30 15.46
C LEU A 460 17.23 42.33 15.46
N ASP A 461 17.07 41.15 16.04
CA ASP A 461 18.10 40.09 15.98
C ASP A 461 18.37 39.63 14.55
N GLU A 462 17.35 39.56 13.68
CA GLU A 462 17.53 39.21 12.25
C GLU A 462 18.33 40.30 11.52
N VAL A 463 18.07 41.56 11.87
CA VAL A 463 18.83 42.71 11.35
C VAL A 463 20.28 42.65 11.83
N LYS A 464 20.51 42.30 13.10
CA LYS A 464 21.85 42.14 13.66
C LYS A 464 22.63 41.03 12.94
N ASP A 465 22.01 39.88 12.74
CA ASP A 465 22.65 38.74 12.08
C ASP A 465 22.97 39.05 10.62
N PHE A 466 22.15 39.86 9.96
CA PHE A 466 22.41 40.36 8.60
C PHE A 466 23.58 41.36 8.56
N LEU A 467 23.66 42.28 9.53
CA LEU A 467 24.66 43.34 9.60
C LEU A 467 26.04 42.85 10.09
N ALA A 468 26.08 41.90 11.02
CA ALA A 468 27.29 41.49 11.73
C ALA A 468 28.45 41.01 10.82
N PRO A 469 28.22 40.25 9.72
CA PRO A 469 29.32 39.82 8.84
C PRO A 469 29.96 40.96 8.04
N ALA A 470 29.24 42.06 7.83
CA ALA A 470 29.63 43.14 6.92
C ALA A 470 30.22 44.36 7.63
N ILE A 471 29.97 44.52 8.94
CA ILE A 471 30.36 45.70 9.69
C ILE A 471 31.48 45.37 10.67
N ASN A 472 32.66 45.92 10.38
CA ASN A 472 33.77 45.98 11.31
C ASN A 472 34.22 47.44 11.43
N ILE A 473 34.04 48.03 12.60
CA ILE A 473 34.26 49.45 12.83
C ILE A 473 35.58 49.62 13.57
N TYR A 474 36.53 50.33 12.96
CA TYR A 474 37.82 50.63 13.59
C TYR A 474 37.88 52.07 14.09
N ALA A 475 38.68 52.30 15.14
CA ALA A 475 38.95 53.62 15.67
C ALA A 475 39.52 54.53 14.57
N GLY A 476 39.07 55.78 14.53
CA GLY A 476 39.38 56.73 13.45
C GLY A 476 38.33 56.81 12.34
N ALA A 477 37.35 55.90 12.30
CA ALA A 477 36.19 56.05 11.43
C ALA A 477 35.30 57.23 11.88
N THR A 478 34.54 57.84 10.96
CA THR A 478 33.56 58.89 11.29
C THR A 478 32.20 58.27 11.55
N PHE A 479 31.43 58.84 12.49
CA PHE A 479 30.06 58.39 12.75
C PHE A 479 29.18 58.48 11.50
N SER A 480 29.27 59.58 10.74
CA SER A 480 28.50 59.75 9.51
C SER A 480 28.85 58.72 8.43
N GLY A 481 30.13 58.36 8.29
CA GLY A 481 30.56 57.33 7.34
C GLY A 481 30.01 55.95 7.71
N MET A 482 30.08 55.59 9.00
CA MET A 482 29.57 54.29 9.48
C MET A 482 28.04 54.23 9.47
N ALA A 483 27.35 55.32 9.82
CA ALA A 483 25.90 55.38 9.74
C ALA A 483 25.40 55.20 8.30
N ASN A 484 26.09 55.81 7.33
CA ASN A 484 25.78 55.61 5.91
C ASN A 484 26.04 54.17 5.47
N LEU A 485 27.16 53.56 5.87
CA LEU A 485 27.46 52.16 5.55
C LEU A 485 26.38 51.22 6.08
N ILE A 486 25.95 51.39 7.33
CA ILE A 486 24.86 50.57 7.91
C ILE A 486 23.59 50.69 7.06
N LYS A 487 23.20 51.91 6.69
CA LYS A 487 22.01 52.15 5.85
C LYS A 487 22.13 51.53 4.46
N GLU A 488 23.29 51.70 3.81
CA GLU A 488 23.55 51.12 2.50
C GLU A 488 23.45 49.60 2.55
N ILE A 489 23.99 48.95 3.58
CA ILE A 489 23.88 47.50 3.76
C ILE A 489 22.42 47.09 3.95
N LEU A 490 21.64 47.77 4.80
CA LEU A 490 20.22 47.49 4.98
C LEU A 490 19.42 47.60 3.67
N TRP A 491 19.78 48.53 2.78
CA TRP A 491 19.14 48.68 1.47
C TRP A 491 19.46 47.57 0.47
N THR A 492 20.44 46.71 0.74
CA THR A 492 20.78 45.60 -0.16
C THR A 492 19.85 44.38 -0.03
N ASP A 493 19.11 44.23 1.08
CA ASP A 493 18.12 43.17 1.29
C ASP A 493 16.71 43.76 1.18
N SER A 494 15.87 43.18 0.32
CA SER A 494 14.51 43.66 0.08
C SER A 494 13.71 43.75 1.37
N ARG A 495 13.88 42.81 2.32
CA ARG A 495 13.16 42.78 3.59
C ARG A 495 13.48 43.96 4.50
N PHE A 496 14.73 44.45 4.48
CA PHE A 496 15.18 45.54 5.35
C PHE A 496 15.21 46.89 4.65
N SER A 497 15.22 46.92 3.32
CA SER A 497 15.28 48.14 2.50
C SER A 497 14.14 49.13 2.75
N VAL A 498 13.01 48.65 3.29
CA VAL A 498 11.85 49.47 3.64
C VAL A 498 12.02 50.26 4.93
N LEU A 499 12.96 49.86 5.80
CA LEU A 499 13.18 50.48 7.10
C LEU A 499 13.72 51.89 6.90
N LYS A 500 13.08 52.87 7.57
CA LYS A 500 13.46 54.28 7.48
C LYS A 500 14.09 54.75 8.79
N GLU A 501 15.24 55.42 8.67
CA GLU A 501 15.83 56.18 9.77
C GLU A 501 14.83 57.27 10.21
N ASP A 502 14.78 57.56 11.51
CA ASP A 502 13.83 58.49 12.16
C ASP A 502 12.36 58.04 12.20
N ILE A 503 12.02 56.90 11.59
CA ILE A 503 10.67 56.29 11.67
C ILE A 503 10.73 54.92 12.34
N ASP A 504 11.59 54.03 11.85
CA ASP A 504 11.70 52.65 12.32
C ASP A 504 12.88 52.45 13.25
N PHE A 505 13.99 53.11 12.96
CA PHE A 505 15.22 53.03 13.75
C PHE A 505 15.96 54.37 13.83
N GLU A 506 16.83 54.48 14.81
CA GLU A 506 17.76 55.60 14.98
C GLU A 506 19.18 55.07 15.17
N LEU A 507 20.15 55.73 14.54
CA LEU A 507 21.58 55.48 14.74
C LEU A 507 22.16 56.54 15.67
N THR A 508 22.84 56.11 16.73
CA THR A 508 23.49 56.97 17.71
C THR A 508 24.93 56.53 17.96
N THR A 509 25.75 57.42 18.50
CA THR A 509 27.12 57.09 18.94
C THR A 509 27.38 57.60 20.35
N THR A 510 28.24 56.89 21.08
CA THR A 510 28.75 57.36 22.38
C THR A 510 29.83 58.43 22.25
N SER A 511 30.37 58.65 21.04
CA SER A 511 31.47 59.58 20.83
C SER A 511 31.01 61.05 20.88
N GLY A 512 31.79 61.88 21.57
CA GLY A 512 31.64 63.35 21.53
C GLY A 512 32.47 64.03 20.44
N ASN A 513 33.20 63.27 19.62
CA ASN A 513 34.14 63.77 18.62
C ASN A 513 33.69 63.42 17.19
N GLN A 514 34.35 64.02 16.19
CA GLN A 514 34.14 63.71 14.78
C GLN A 514 34.56 62.28 14.39
N PHE A 515 35.58 61.75 15.06
CA PHE A 515 36.16 60.42 14.82
C PHE A 515 35.94 59.53 16.05
N LEU A 516 35.65 58.26 15.80
CA LEU A 516 35.33 57.26 16.82
C LEU A 516 36.61 56.76 17.51
N HIS A 517 36.61 56.74 18.84
CA HIS A 517 37.65 56.07 19.62
C HIS A 517 37.38 54.56 19.73
N TYR A 518 38.39 53.75 20.06
CA TYR A 518 38.21 52.30 20.25
C TYR A 518 37.37 51.90 21.49
N THR A 519 36.99 52.89 22.31
CA THR A 519 36.08 52.68 23.45
C THR A 519 34.67 53.20 23.17
N ASP A 520 34.44 53.76 21.99
CA ASP A 520 33.13 54.20 21.54
C ASP A 520 32.33 53.03 20.96
N SER A 521 31.04 53.26 20.76
CA SER A 521 30.14 52.35 20.05
C SER A 521 29.19 53.11 19.15
N ILE A 522 28.65 52.40 18.16
CA ILE A 522 27.51 52.83 17.36
C ILE A 522 26.32 51.96 17.76
N CYS A 523 25.19 52.59 18.05
CA CYS A 523 23.97 51.92 18.46
C CYS A 523 22.87 52.12 17.41
N LEU A 524 22.27 51.02 16.95
CA LEU A 524 21.02 51.05 16.20
C LEU A 524 19.89 50.69 17.16
N SER A 525 18.99 51.63 17.42
CA SER A 525 17.86 51.45 18.34
C SER A 525 16.53 51.53 17.59
N VAL A 526 15.56 50.72 18.00
CA VAL A 526 14.19 50.76 17.44
C VAL A 526 13.44 51.96 17.98
N ILE A 527 12.71 52.67 17.12
CA ILE A 527 11.84 53.78 17.54
C ILE A 527 10.55 53.19 18.13
N GLN A 528 10.11 53.72 19.27
CA GLN A 528 9.05 53.14 20.11
C GLN A 528 7.70 52.86 19.37
N ASN A 529 7.44 53.58 18.28
CA ASN A 529 6.22 53.46 17.48
C ASN A 529 6.48 52.92 16.06
N SER A 530 7.59 52.19 15.85
CA SER A 530 7.80 51.52 14.55
C SER A 530 6.71 50.48 14.31
N ASN A 531 6.13 50.55 13.12
CA ASN A 531 5.14 49.59 12.64
C ASN A 531 5.79 48.34 12.01
N LEU A 532 7.08 48.39 11.69
CA LEU A 532 7.78 47.35 10.92
C LEU A 532 8.81 46.59 11.76
N LEU A 533 9.54 47.28 12.64
CA LEU A 533 10.69 46.76 13.37
C LEU A 533 10.40 46.67 14.87
N LYS A 534 10.85 45.58 15.51
CA LYS A 534 10.74 45.42 16.97
C LYS A 534 11.97 44.76 17.58
N GLY A 535 12.35 45.24 18.75
CA GLY A 535 13.49 44.73 19.52
C GLY A 535 14.12 45.84 20.35
N ASP A 536 15.24 45.53 20.98
CA ASP A 536 15.96 46.47 21.82
C ASP A 536 16.91 47.35 20.97
N LYS A 537 18.22 47.17 21.13
CA LYS A 537 19.25 47.87 20.37
C LYS A 537 20.36 46.93 19.94
N ILE A 538 20.95 47.21 18.79
CA ILE A 538 22.19 46.60 18.32
C ILE A 538 23.33 47.53 18.69
N ILE A 539 24.35 47.00 19.36
CA ILE A 539 25.58 47.73 19.70
C ILE A 539 26.70 47.20 18.82
N PHE A 540 27.33 48.09 18.07
CA PHE A 540 28.55 47.83 17.33
C PHE A 540 29.72 48.48 18.09
N ASP A 541 30.53 47.66 18.75
CA ASP A 541 31.72 48.12 19.44
C ASP A 541 32.81 48.50 18.43
N VAL A 542 33.51 49.61 18.70
CA VAL A 542 34.61 50.07 17.85
C VAL A 542 35.89 49.33 18.23
N ASN A 543 36.51 48.66 17.27
CA ASN A 543 37.80 48.00 17.44
C ASN A 543 38.97 49.00 17.43
N GLU A 544 40.11 48.58 17.99
CA GLU A 544 41.35 49.35 17.89
C GLU A 544 41.75 49.63 16.44
N LEU A 545 42.40 50.76 16.19
CA LEU A 545 42.90 51.10 14.86
C LEU A 545 43.77 49.96 14.29
N GLU A 546 43.52 49.60 13.03
CA GLU A 546 44.25 48.53 12.34
C GLU A 546 45.69 48.96 11.99
N ILE A 547 46.61 48.75 12.93
CA ILE A 547 48.03 49.13 12.77
C ILE A 547 48.69 48.45 11.57
N LYS A 548 48.30 47.20 11.25
CA LYS A 548 48.91 46.44 10.17
C LYS A 548 48.70 47.09 8.80
N GLY A 549 47.51 47.65 8.54
CA GLY A 549 47.26 48.38 7.30
C GLY A 549 48.14 49.63 7.18
N ILE A 550 48.42 50.30 8.31
CA ILE A 550 49.33 51.45 8.36
C ILE A 550 50.78 51.01 8.12
N GLU A 551 51.20 49.87 8.68
CA GLU A 551 52.51 49.27 8.43
C GLU A 551 52.72 48.95 6.95
N ASP A 552 51.74 48.33 6.31
CA ASP A 552 51.80 47.94 4.90
C ASP A 552 51.94 49.17 3.97
N GLU A 553 51.22 50.26 4.25
CA GLU A 553 51.34 51.52 3.50
C GLU A 553 52.66 52.25 3.77
N LEU A 554 53.09 52.31 5.03
CA LEU A 554 54.38 52.92 5.38
C LEU A 554 55.57 52.19 4.75
N ASN A 555 55.50 50.87 4.62
CA ASN A 555 56.54 50.07 3.96
C ASN A 555 56.60 50.33 2.43
N GLN A 556 55.56 50.89 1.82
CA GLN A 556 55.56 51.27 0.41
C GLN A 556 56.27 52.62 0.17
N VAL A 557 56.37 53.47 1.18
CA VAL A 557 57.06 54.77 1.08
C VAL A 557 58.53 54.56 0.65
N ASP A 558 59.02 55.41 -0.26
CA ASP A 558 60.39 55.35 -0.80
C ASP A 558 61.38 56.04 0.15
N ILE A 559 61.60 55.40 1.30
CA ILE A 559 62.61 55.82 2.28
C ILE A 559 63.94 55.22 1.86
N ASN A 560 64.88 56.04 1.42
CA ASN A 560 66.20 55.59 1.02
C ASN A 560 67.30 56.44 1.67
N SER A 561 68.54 55.95 1.61
CA SER A 561 69.69 56.61 2.22
C SER A 561 70.24 57.81 1.44
N GLN A 562 69.70 58.11 0.25
CA GLN A 562 70.10 59.26 -0.56
C GLN A 562 69.30 60.52 -0.18
N ASN A 563 68.06 60.35 0.28
CA ASN A 563 67.24 61.43 0.82
C ASN A 563 67.84 61.98 2.13
N SER A 564 67.70 63.29 2.34
CA SER A 564 68.00 63.90 3.63
C SER A 564 67.05 63.42 4.73
N HIS A 565 67.45 63.54 6.00
CA HIS A 565 66.60 63.15 7.12
C HIS A 565 65.25 63.86 7.13
N LEU A 566 65.27 65.15 6.76
CA LEU A 566 64.06 65.96 6.68
C LEU A 566 63.14 65.47 5.56
N GLU A 567 63.68 65.11 4.39
CA GLU A 567 62.89 64.59 3.28
C GLU A 567 62.23 63.25 3.63
N ASN A 568 62.96 62.30 4.21
CA ASN A 568 62.39 61.02 4.65
C ASN A 568 61.31 61.22 5.73
N GLN A 569 61.53 62.12 6.70
CA GLN A 569 60.53 62.42 7.71
C GLN A 569 59.26 63.06 7.10
N VAL A 570 59.41 63.95 6.11
CA VAL A 570 58.28 64.55 5.38
C VAL A 570 57.49 63.49 4.63
N LEU A 571 58.15 62.53 3.97
CA LEU A 571 57.47 61.43 3.27
C LEU A 571 56.64 60.56 4.22
N ILE A 572 57.23 60.15 5.35
CA ILE A 572 56.54 59.36 6.39
C ILE A 572 55.36 60.14 6.95
N ASN A 573 55.56 61.42 7.30
CA ASN A 573 54.51 62.23 7.87
C ASN A 573 53.37 62.48 6.89
N ASN A 574 53.65 62.70 5.61
CA ASN A 574 52.62 62.85 4.58
C ASN A 574 51.78 61.57 4.46
N CYS A 575 52.41 60.39 4.41
CA CYS A 575 51.71 59.11 4.41
C CYS A 575 50.80 58.94 5.66
N LEU A 576 51.30 59.28 6.85
CA LEU A 576 50.50 59.24 8.08
C LEU A 576 49.36 60.26 8.09
N GLN A 577 49.57 61.47 7.57
CA GLN A 577 48.51 62.48 7.46
C GLN A 577 47.39 62.04 6.51
N GLU A 578 47.71 61.23 5.49
CA GLU A 578 46.71 60.65 4.58
C GLU A 578 45.97 59.46 5.23
N MET A 579 46.70 58.56 5.89
CA MET A 579 46.14 57.33 6.46
C MET A 579 45.42 57.54 7.79
N VAL A 580 45.98 58.38 8.65
CA VAL A 580 45.47 58.67 10.00
C VAL A 580 45.34 60.18 10.25
N PRO A 581 44.56 60.91 9.43
CA PRO A 581 44.42 62.37 9.53
C PRO A 581 43.88 62.86 10.88
N PHE A 582 43.25 61.97 11.66
CA PHE A 582 42.72 62.24 12.99
C PHE A 582 43.79 62.18 14.10
N MET A 583 44.97 61.63 13.82
CA MET A 583 46.10 61.56 14.75
C MET A 583 47.05 62.75 14.58
N ARG A 584 47.64 63.20 15.69
CA ARG A 584 48.60 64.31 15.71
C ARG A 584 49.99 63.84 16.13
N GLU A 585 51.01 64.26 15.38
CA GLU A 585 52.41 64.02 15.75
C GLU A 585 52.72 64.64 17.13
N TYR A 586 53.53 63.94 17.93
CA TYR A 586 53.87 64.20 19.33
C TYR A 586 52.73 64.12 20.35
N ILE A 587 51.49 63.84 19.90
CA ILE A 587 50.34 63.61 20.78
C ILE A 587 49.90 62.15 20.72
N ASP A 588 49.66 61.65 19.50
CA ASP A 588 49.14 60.31 19.24
C ASP A 588 50.24 59.39 18.67
N TYR A 589 51.21 59.95 17.94
CA TYR A 589 52.37 59.21 17.44
C TYR A 589 53.63 60.06 17.40
N LYS A 590 54.81 59.44 17.26
CA LYS A 590 56.08 60.12 17.00
C LYS A 590 56.92 59.34 16.01
N ILE A 591 57.54 60.05 15.06
CA ILE A 591 58.58 59.50 14.19
C ILE A 591 59.90 59.53 14.97
N PHE A 592 60.50 58.36 15.18
CA PHE A 592 61.74 58.17 15.94
C PHE A 592 62.86 57.70 15.01
N ILE A 593 64.00 58.37 15.09
CA ILE A 593 65.21 58.04 14.31
C ILE A 593 66.22 57.41 15.27
N TYR A 594 66.75 56.25 14.89
CA TYR A 594 67.71 55.53 15.72
C TYR A 594 68.77 54.78 14.92
N GLU A 595 69.90 54.50 15.56
CA GLU A 595 70.94 53.66 15.01
C GLU A 595 70.79 52.23 15.54
N LYS A 596 70.63 51.25 14.64
CA LYS A 596 70.53 49.85 15.04
C LYS A 596 71.93 49.32 15.37
N ASN A 597 72.13 48.89 16.60
CA ASN A 597 73.43 48.47 17.11
C ASN A 597 73.81 47.09 16.51
N LYS A 598 74.52 47.07 15.36
CA LYS A 598 75.60 46.14 14.98
C LYS A 598 76.04 46.32 13.51
N ALA A 599 77.34 46.59 13.35
CA ALA A 599 78.22 46.19 12.23
C ALA A 599 77.90 46.58 10.78
N VAL A 600 76.95 47.47 10.50
CA VAL A 600 76.85 48.16 9.20
C VAL A 600 76.95 49.67 9.44
N GLN A 601 77.96 50.29 8.86
CA GLN A 601 78.23 51.73 9.01
C GLN A 601 77.07 52.58 8.47
N ASN A 602 76.68 53.60 9.25
CA ASN A 602 75.99 54.84 8.88
C ASN A 602 74.56 54.78 8.29
N PHE A 603 73.72 53.81 8.64
CA PHE A 603 72.29 53.87 8.30
C PHE A 603 71.42 54.13 9.54
N GLN A 604 70.77 55.30 9.58
CA GLN A 604 69.77 55.65 10.59
C GLN A 604 68.42 55.06 10.19
N ASN A 605 67.84 54.23 11.07
CA ASN A 605 66.53 53.60 10.88
C ASN A 605 65.41 54.53 11.38
N TYR A 606 64.24 54.37 10.79
CA TYR A 606 63.04 55.12 11.15
C TYR A 606 62.04 54.17 11.79
N SER A 607 61.41 54.60 12.87
CA SER A 607 60.25 53.91 13.43
C SER A 607 59.14 54.90 13.74
N VAL A 608 57.89 54.50 13.50
CA VAL A 608 56.72 55.23 13.95
C VAL A 608 56.22 54.59 15.24
N ILE A 609 56.25 55.34 16.33
CA ILE A 609 55.72 54.90 17.63
C ILE A 609 54.34 55.51 17.78
N PHE A 610 53.29 54.68 17.80
CA PHE A 610 51.93 55.07 18.16
C PHE A 610 51.76 54.92 19.67
N PHE A 611 51.35 55.98 20.35
CA PHE A 611 51.14 55.97 21.80
C PHE A 611 49.83 55.25 22.14
N GLY A 612 49.85 54.44 23.20
CA GLY A 612 48.62 53.85 23.76
C GLY A 612 47.71 54.95 24.30
N GLY A 613 46.41 54.84 24.05
CA GLY A 613 45.46 55.89 24.40
C GLY A 613 44.14 55.78 23.65
N LYS A 614 43.76 56.82 22.90
CA LYS A 614 42.42 56.97 22.31
C LYS A 614 42.12 56.03 21.14
N TRP A 615 43.16 55.60 20.42
CA TRP A 615 43.02 54.92 19.13
C TRP A 615 43.46 53.46 19.16
N ILE A 616 44.43 53.15 20.04
CA ILE A 616 44.96 51.81 20.28
C ILE A 616 45.17 51.63 21.79
N GLN A 617 45.01 50.42 22.29
CA GLN A 617 45.12 50.13 23.72
C GLN A 617 46.59 50.19 24.18
N ASN A 618 47.48 49.58 23.40
CA ASN A 618 48.88 49.44 23.74
C ASN A 618 49.75 50.27 22.79
N GLN A 619 50.81 50.87 23.34
CA GLN A 619 51.82 51.53 22.51
C GLN A 619 52.40 50.53 21.52
N THR A 620 52.40 50.90 20.24
CA THR A 620 52.83 50.03 19.15
C THR A 620 53.89 50.74 18.30
N SER A 621 54.90 50.01 17.84
CA SER A 621 56.03 50.55 17.06
C SER A 621 56.10 49.84 15.72
N ILE A 622 56.21 50.60 14.64
CA ILE A 622 56.44 50.08 13.29
C ILE A 622 57.86 50.48 12.89
N ASP A 623 58.75 49.50 12.69
CA ASP A 623 60.09 49.75 12.16
C ASP A 623 60.04 49.79 10.63
N LEU A 624 60.53 50.87 10.02
CA LEU A 624 60.49 51.07 8.58
C LEU A 624 61.74 50.53 7.90
N LEU A 625 61.54 49.85 6.77
CA LEU A 625 62.64 49.35 5.94
C LEU A 625 63.19 50.47 5.04
N ILE A 626 64.49 50.71 5.12
CA ILE A 626 65.20 51.60 4.17
C ILE A 626 65.50 50.80 2.91
N LYS A 627 65.12 51.35 1.75
CA LYS A 627 65.31 50.74 0.42
C LYS A 627 66.64 51.12 -0.21
#